data_AF-A0A1I4MKV1-F1
#
_entry.id   AF-A0A1I4MKV1-F1
#
_cell.length_a   1.000
_cell.length_b   1.000
_cell.length_c   1.000
_cell.angle_alpha   90.00
_cell.angle_beta   90.00
_cell.angle_gamma   90.00
#
_symmetry.space_group_name_H-M   'P 1'
#
loop_
_entity.id
_entity.type
_entity.pdbx_description
1 polymer ?
#
loop_
_entity_poly.entity_id
_entity_poly.type
_entity_poly.pdbx_seq_one_letter_code
_entity_poly.pdbx_strand_id
1 'polypeptide(L)' 'MWNYIIPIITLLLGGVGGFFAGVYYLRRQLEKMQSNPEMLQEMAKKMGYNLDKKQLGKAQQMMKNRKFRP' A
#
# COMPACT_ATOMS: atom_id res chain seq x y z
N MET A 1 9.82 9.44 -41.77
CA MET A 1 8.67 8.82 -41.07
C MET A 1 9.10 8.03 -39.83
N TRP A 2 9.95 7.01 -39.97
CA TRP A 2 10.35 6.11 -38.86
C TRP A 2 10.99 6.78 -37.65
N ASN A 3 11.74 7.87 -37.84
CA ASN A 3 12.37 8.64 -36.75
C ASN A 3 11.37 9.27 -35.77
N TYR A 4 10.09 9.41 -36.17
CA TYR A 4 9.02 9.90 -35.27
C TYR A 4 8.23 8.74 -34.66
N ILE A 5 8.04 7.65 -35.41
CA ILE A 5 7.25 6.49 -34.97
C ILE A 5 7.94 5.75 -33.82
N ILE A 6 9.25 5.53 -33.93
CA ILE A 6 10.05 4.82 -32.93
C ILE A 6 9.95 5.49 -31.54
N PRO A 7 10.23 6.80 -31.38
CA PRO A 7 10.15 7.43 -30.07
C PRO A 7 8.74 7.44 -29.49
N ILE A 8 7.69 7.57 -30.30
CA ILE A 8 6.30 7.50 -29.84
C ILE A 8 5.98 6.13 -29.23
N ILE A 9 6.34 5.05 -29.92
CA ILE A 9 6.11 3.68 -29.42
C ILE A 9 6.95 3.41 -28.17
N THR A 10 8.20 3.89 -28.13
CA THR A 10 9.06 3.77 -26.94
C THR A 10 8.47 4.49 -25.73
N LEU A 11 7.92 5.70 -25.91
CA LEU A 11 7.25 6.44 -24.84
C LEU A 11 5.97 5.75 -24.37
N LEU A 12 5.19 5.16 -25.28
CA LEU A 12 4.00 4.40 -24.92
C LEU A 12 4.36 3.11 -24.17
N LEU A 13 5.34 2.34 -24.66
CA LEU A 13 5.82 1.13 -23.99
C LEU A 13 6.44 1.43 -22.63
N GLY A 14 7.23 2.50 -22.53
CA GLY A 14 7.80 2.98 -21.27
C GLY A 14 6.74 3.49 -20.30
N GLY A 15 5.74 4.22 -20.81
CA GLY A 15 4.62 4.73 -20.02
C GLY A 15 3.73 3.59 -19.50
N VAL A 16 3.34 2.66 -20.37
CA VAL A 16 2.54 1.49 -19.99
C VAL A 16 3.33 0.57 -19.06
N GLY A 17 4.58 0.24 -19.39
CA GLY A 17 5.44 -0.60 -18.57
C GLY A 17 5.72 0.02 -17.20
N GLY A 18 6.04 1.32 -17.17
CA GLY A 18 6.30 2.08 -15.94
C GLY A 18 5.04 2.22 -15.07
N PHE A 19 3.88 2.46 -15.67
CA PHE A 19 2.61 2.53 -14.95
C PHE A 19 2.23 1.18 -14.35
N PHE A 20 2.33 0.09 -15.11
CA PHE A 20 2.04 -1.26 -14.60
C PHE A 20 2.99 -1.65 -13.47
N ALA A 21 4.30 -1.41 -13.63
CA ALA A 21 5.28 -1.67 -12.59
C ALA A 21 5.02 -0.82 -11.34
N GLY A 22 4.70 0.46 -11.52
CA GLY A 22 4.37 1.39 -10.43
C GLY A 22 3.13 0.97 -9.65
N VAL A 23 2.03 0.63 -10.35
CA VAL A 23 0.79 0.14 -9.73
C VAL A 23 1.03 -1.19 -9.01
N TYR A 24 1.77 -2.11 -9.61
CA TYR A 24 2.12 -3.39 -8.97
C TYR A 24 2.95 -3.18 -7.69
N TYR A 25 3.92 -2.27 -7.72
CA TYR A 25 4.74 -1.93 -6.56
C TYR A 25 3.93 -1.25 -5.45
N LEU A 26 3.07 -0.29 -5.77
CA LEU A 26 2.14 0.36 -4.83
C LEU A 26 1.19 -0.66 -4.20
N ARG A 27 0.60 -1.55 -5.00
CA ARG A 27 -0.25 -2.63 -4.49
C ARG A 27 0.51 -3.51 -3.50
N ARG A 28 1.75 -3.91 -3.83
CA ARG A 28 2.60 -4.72 -2.96
C ARG A 28 2.97 -4.01 -1.66
N GLN A 29 3.21 -2.69 -1.70
CA GLN A 29 3.47 -1.89 -0.50
C GLN A 29 2.23 -1.78 0.39
N LEU A 30 1.05 -1.56 -0.21
CA LEU A 30 -0.20 -1.47 0.54
C LEU A 30 -0.60 -2.82 1.16
N GLU A 31 -0.40 -3.93 0.46
CA GLU A 31 -0.59 -5.27 1.01
C GLU A 31 0.33 -5.52 2.22
N LYS A 32 1.62 -5.13 2.12
CA LYS A 32 2.55 -5.22 3.26
C LYS A 32 2.13 -4.30 4.41
N MET A 33 1.61 -3.11 4.12
CA MET A 33 1.12 -2.16 5.12
C MET A 33 -0.14 -2.68 5.85
N GLN A 34 -1.03 -3.40 5.15
CA GLN A 34 -2.20 -4.06 5.76
C GLN A 34 -1.81 -5.25 6.62
N SER A 35 -0.75 -5.97 6.26
CA SER A 35 -0.29 -7.14 7.01
C SER A 35 0.37 -6.79 8.35
N ASN A 36 0.71 -5.51 8.57
CA ASN A 36 1.42 -5.09 9.78
C ASN A 36 0.56 -4.17 10.67
N PRO A 37 -0.25 -4.75 11.58
CA PRO A 37 -1.14 -3.98 12.46
C PRO A 37 -0.40 -3.03 13.42
N GLU A 38 0.91 -3.22 13.63
CA GLU A 38 1.74 -2.35 14.46
C GLU A 38 1.98 -1.00 13.77
N MET A 39 2.25 -1.01 12.47
CA MET A 39 2.54 0.21 11.70
C MET A 39 1.31 1.11 11.57
N LEU A 40 0.13 0.52 11.42
CA LEU A 40 -1.15 1.23 11.43
C LEU A 40 -1.45 1.88 12.78
N GLN A 41 -1.09 1.22 13.89
CA GLN A 41 -1.25 1.80 15.22
C GLN A 41 -0.29 2.95 15.48
N GLU A 42 0.95 2.87 14.98
CA GLU A 42 1.87 3.99 15.05
C GLU A 42 1.41 5.17 14.20
N MET A 43 0.86 4.91 13.01
CA MET A 43 0.30 5.94 12.16
C MET A 43 -0.92 6.62 12.82
N ALA A 44 -1.83 5.86 13.43
CA ALA A 44 -2.95 6.39 14.18
C ALA A 44 -2.51 7.25 15.38
N LYS A 45 -1.53 6.77 16.17
CA LYS A 45 -0.93 7.55 17.27
C LYS A 45 -0.30 8.85 16.79
N LYS A 46 0.45 8.81 15.68
CA LYS A 46 1.09 9.99 15.08
C LYS A 46 0.09 10.98 14.48
N MET A 47 -1.07 10.52 14.04
CA MET A 47 -2.16 11.36 13.51
C MET A 47 -2.98 12.06 14.61
N GLY A 48 -2.56 11.98 15.88
CA GLY A 48 -3.23 12.65 16.99
C GLY A 48 -4.44 11.90 17.54
N TYR A 49 -4.70 10.67 17.09
CA TYR A 49 -5.61 9.79 17.80
C TYR A 49 -4.92 9.35 19.10
N ASN A 50 -5.22 10.07 20.17
CA ASN A 50 -4.74 9.77 21.52
C ASN A 50 -5.51 8.54 22.06
N LEU A 51 -5.29 7.38 21.43
CA LEU A 51 -5.87 6.13 21.83
C LEU A 51 -5.25 5.73 23.17
N ASP A 52 -6.06 5.69 24.23
CA ASP A 52 -5.68 5.14 25.53
C ASP A 52 -5.04 3.76 25.32
N LYS A 53 -3.92 3.49 26.02
CA LYS A 53 -3.16 2.21 25.93
C LYS A 53 -4.08 0.99 26.08
N LYS A 54 -5.18 1.12 26.84
CA LYS A 54 -6.21 0.07 26.98
C LYS A 54 -7.02 -0.17 25.69
N GLN A 55 -7.32 0.88 24.92
CA GLN A 55 -8.06 0.80 23.67
C GLN A 55 -7.20 0.22 22.54
N LEU A 56 -5.91 0.56 22.50
CA LEU A 56 -4.95 -0.04 21.58
C LEU A 56 -4.80 -1.56 21.80
N GLY A 57 -4.70 -1.99 23.07
CA GLY A 57 -4.66 -3.42 23.40
C GLY A 57 -5.93 -4.17 22.97
N LYS A 58 -7.12 -3.59 23.20
CA LYS A 58 -8.38 -4.15 22.71
C LYS A 58 -8.46 -4.19 21.19
N ALA A 59 -7.99 -3.14 20.50
CA ALA A 59 -7.94 -3.09 19.04
C ALA A 59 -6.98 -4.14 18.46
N GLN A 60 -5.80 -4.31 19.05
CA GLN A 60 -4.84 -5.37 18.71
C GLN A 60 -5.47 -6.76 18.84
N GLN A 61 -6.19 -7.00 19.94
CA GLN A 61 -6.85 -8.27 20.20
C GLN A 61 -8.02 -8.53 19.23
N MET A 62 -8.78 -7.50 18.88
CA MET A 62 -9.83 -7.58 17.86
C MET A 62 -9.26 -7.83 16.45
N MET A 63 -8.13 -7.21 16.09
CA MET A 63 -7.45 -7.43 14.81
C MET A 63 -6.87 -8.85 14.73
N LYS A 64 -6.23 -9.33 15.80
CA LYS A 64 -5.68 -10.70 15.90
C LYS A 64 -6.77 -11.78 15.79
N ASN A 65 -7.97 -11.49 16.28
CA ASN A 65 -9.11 -12.42 16.23
C ASN A 65 -9.96 -12.30 14.95
N ARG A 66 -9.75 -11.28 14.10
CA ARG A 66 -10.25 -11.30 12.72
C ARG A 66 -9.32 -12.16 11.86
N LYS A 67 -9.36 -13.46 12.10
CA LYS A 67 -8.85 -14.46 11.18
C LYS A 67 -9.55 -14.21 9.84
N PHE A 68 -8.80 -13.66 8.89
CA PHE A 68 -9.20 -13.50 7.49
C PHE A 68 -9.71 -14.87 7.04
N ARG A 69 -11.03 -15.05 6.99
CA ARG A 69 -11.63 -16.26 6.43
C ARG A 69 -11.47 -16.11 4.91
N PRO A 70 -10.85 -17.09 4.23
CA PRO A 70 -10.59 -17.04 2.80
C PRO A 70 -11.88 -16.93 1.99
#